data_AF-A0A916C125-F1
#
_entry.id   AF-A0A916C125-F1
#
_cell.length_a   1.000
_cell.length_b   1.000
_cell.length_c   1.000
_cell.angle_alpha   90.00
_cell.angle_beta   90.00
_cell.angle_gamma   90.00
#
_symmetry.space_group_name_H-M   'P 1'
#
loop_
_entity.id
_entity.type
_entity.pdbx_description
1 polymer ?
#
loop_
_entity_poly.entity_id
_entity_poly.type
_entity_poly.pdbx_seq_one_letter_code
_entity_poly.pdbx_strand_id
1 'polypeptide(L)'
;MHKRWISMALIVLLAALLLVSSAGAQNSASFDLSWYTLAGGSGRVASASYAMNGTVGQALVDSSESTSYRLPSGYWQNWPDYAVFLPVILLGL
;
A
#
# COMPACT_ATOMS: atom_id res chain seq x y z
N MET A 1 -32.47 12.84 44.78
CA MET A 1 -31.69 13.96 44.17
C MET A 1 -30.35 13.52 43.56
N HIS A 2 -29.64 12.54 44.14
CA HIS A 2 -28.35 12.02 43.65
C HIS A 2 -28.36 11.44 42.21
N LYS A 3 -29.44 10.78 41.79
CA LYS A 3 -29.55 10.15 40.44
C LYS A 3 -29.45 11.17 39.30
N ARG A 4 -30.00 12.38 39.48
CA ARG A 4 -29.95 13.48 38.51
C ARG A 4 -28.54 14.06 38.36
N TRP A 5 -27.79 14.13 39.46
CA TRP A 5 -26.39 14.57 39.48
C TRP A 5 -25.47 13.59 38.77
N ILE A 6 -25.65 12.28 39.01
CA ILE A 6 -24.90 11.23 38.31
C ILE A 6 -25.18 11.28 36.81
N SER A 7 -26.44 11.51 36.42
CA SER A 7 -26.83 11.64 35.00
C SER A 7 -26.12 12.79 34.32
N MET A 8 -26.06 13.97 34.97
CA MET A 8 -25.35 15.13 34.43
C MET A 8 -23.84 14.91 34.35
N ALA A 9 -23.23 14.32 35.38
CA ALA A 9 -21.80 13.99 35.36
C ALA A 9 -21.46 13.05 34.21
N LEU A 10 -22.32 12.05 33.94
CA LEU A 10 -22.12 11.10 32.84
C LEU A 10 -22.23 11.77 31.46
N ILE A 11 -23.18 12.69 31.29
CA ILE A 11 -23.34 13.45 30.03
C ILE A 11 -22.14 14.35 29.78
N VAL A 12 -21.64 15.03 30.81
CA VAL A 12 -20.44 15.88 30.72
C VAL A 12 -19.21 15.03 30.38
N LEU A 13 -19.05 13.88 31.03
CA LEU A 13 -17.96 12.95 30.74
C LEU A 13 -18.03 12.43 29.30
N LEU A 14 -19.22 12.05 28.82
CA LEU A 14 -19.42 11.58 27.45
C LEU A 14 -19.12 12.69 26.43
N ALA A 15 -19.57 13.92 26.70
CA ALA A 15 -19.24 15.07 25.85
C ALA A 15 -17.73 15.35 25.82
N ALA A 16 -17.04 15.24 26.96
CA ALA A 16 -15.59 15.38 27.03
C ALA A 16 -14.85 14.27 26.26
N LEU A 17 -15.32 13.01 26.32
CA LEU A 17 -14.75 11.90 25.57
C LEU A 17 -14.97 12.05 24.05
N LEU A 18 -16.14 12.53 23.63
CA LEU A 18 -16.45 12.78 22.21
C LEU A 18 -15.62 13.93 21.64
N LEU A 19 -15.15 14.88 22.45
CA LEU A 19 -14.23 15.94 22.03
C LEU A 19 -12.78 15.44 21.82
N VAL A 20 -12.42 14.28 22.39
CA VAL A 20 -11.06 13.69 22.29
C VAL A 20 -10.95 12.69 21.13
N SER A 21 -12.05 12.34 20.44
CA SER A 21 -12.04 11.31 19.40
C SER A 21 -11.27 11.68 18.12
N SER A 22 -10.81 12.93 17.96
CA SER A 22 -9.81 13.26 16.96
C SER A 22 -8.44 12.87 17.49
N ALA A 23 -8.13 11.57 17.48
CA ALA A 23 -6.78 11.07 17.69
C ALA A 23 -5.88 11.55 16.53
N GLY A 24 -5.41 12.80 16.61
CA GLY A 24 -4.42 13.41 15.73
C GLY A 24 -3.00 12.86 15.96
N ALA A 25 -2.85 11.68 16.55
CA ALA A 25 -1.55 11.05 16.77
C ALA A 25 -0.80 10.77 15.45
N GLN A 26 -1.52 10.81 14.32
CA GLN A 26 -0.94 10.69 12.98
C GLN A 26 -0.36 12.01 12.43
N ASN A 27 -0.70 13.19 12.96
CA ASN A 27 -0.21 14.46 12.42
C ASN A 27 -0.13 15.57 13.48
N SER A 28 1.07 16.12 13.64
CA SER A 28 1.40 17.21 14.56
C SER A 28 2.26 18.25 13.83
N ALA A 29 2.43 19.43 14.42
CA ALA A 29 3.27 20.49 13.85
C ALA A 29 4.72 20.05 13.55
N SER A 30 5.21 19.01 14.24
CA SER A 30 6.59 18.51 14.10
C SER A 30 6.70 17.15 13.41
N PHE A 31 5.62 16.36 13.34
CA PHE A 31 5.64 14.99 12.84
C PHE A 31 4.33 14.61 12.14
N ASP A 32 4.41 14.15 10.90
CA ASP A 32 3.32 13.59 10.11
C ASP A 32 3.62 12.11 9.79
N LEU A 33 2.78 11.23 10.31
CA LEU A 33 2.79 9.77 10.17
C LEU A 33 1.67 9.31 9.23
N SER A 34 1.06 10.20 8.45
CA SER A 34 0.10 9.81 7.42
C SER A 34 0.79 8.95 6.36
N TRP A 35 0.23 7.77 6.12
CA TRP A 35 0.69 6.85 5.09
C TRP A 35 -0.48 6.37 4.25
N TYR A 36 -0.23 6.15 2.97
CA TYR A 36 -1.21 5.61 2.04
C TYR A 36 -0.69 4.27 1.57
N THR A 37 -1.48 3.22 1.78
CA THR A 37 -1.19 1.91 1.20
C THR A 37 -1.85 1.84 -0.16
N LEU A 38 -1.04 1.73 -1.22
CA LEU A 38 -1.52 1.32 -2.53
C LEU A 38 -1.87 -0.18 -2.45
N ALA A 39 -3.10 -0.49 -2.05
CA ALA A 39 -3.58 -1.87 -1.89
C ALA A 39 -3.88 -2.57 -3.23
N GLY A 40 -3.84 -1.85 -4.34
CA GLY A 40 -4.01 -2.39 -5.69
C GLY A 40 -2.67 -2.66 -6.35
N GLY A 41 -2.34 -3.94 -6.54
CA GLY A 41 -1.22 -4.36 -7.38
C GLY A 41 -1.51 -4.22 -8.88
N SER A 42 -0.46 -4.41 -9.66
CA SER A 42 -0.52 -4.69 -11.10
C SER A 42 -1.38 -5.90 -11.44
N GLY A 43 -2.06 -5.92 -12.59
CA GLY A 43 -2.90 -7.07 -12.96
C GLY A 43 -3.35 -7.10 -14.41
N ARG A 44 -3.95 -8.23 -14.79
CA ARG A 44 -4.59 -8.44 -16.10
C ARG A 44 -6.03 -7.95 -16.08
N VAL A 45 -6.36 -7.04 -16.97
CA VAL A 45 -7.73 -6.60 -17.27
C VAL A 45 -8.07 -7.10 -18.66
N ALA A 46 -9.21 -7.77 -18.83
CA ALA A 46 -9.59 -8.32 -20.12
C ALA A 46 -11.10 -8.22 -20.39
N SER A 47 -11.44 -8.17 -21.67
CA SER A 47 -12.77 -8.29 -22.25
C SER A 47 -12.76 -9.41 -23.31
N ALA A 48 -13.91 -9.67 -23.94
CA ALA A 48 -14.00 -10.68 -25.00
C ALA A 48 -13.08 -10.40 -26.20
N SER A 49 -12.70 -9.13 -26.42
CA SER A 49 -11.93 -8.71 -27.60
C SER A 49 -10.54 -8.21 -27.27
N TYR A 50 -10.25 -7.86 -26.01
CA TYR A 50 -8.99 -7.23 -25.63
C TYR A 50 -8.52 -7.69 -24.26
N ALA A 51 -7.21 -7.78 -24.09
CA ALA A 51 -6.60 -7.93 -22.78
C ALA A 51 -5.44 -6.95 -22.63
N MET A 52 -5.32 -6.38 -21.45
CA MET A 52 -4.26 -5.46 -21.05
C MET A 52 -3.71 -5.95 -19.72
N ASN A 53 -2.38 -6.05 -19.63
CA ASN A 53 -1.68 -6.20 -18.37
C ASN A 53 -1.09 -4.83 -18.03
N GLY A 54 -1.01 -4.47 -16.76
CA GLY A 54 -0.38 -3.21 -16.33
C GLY A 54 0.33 -3.38 -15.00
N THR A 55 1.46 -2.69 -14.82
CA THR A 55 2.24 -2.66 -13.58
C THR A 55 2.29 -1.29 -12.94
N VAL A 56 2.08 -1.23 -11.62
CA VAL A 56 2.22 0.00 -10.82
C VAL A 56 3.60 -0.03 -10.13
N GLY A 57 4.30 1.10 -10.11
CA GLY A 57 5.58 1.25 -9.42
C GLY A 57 6.82 0.89 -10.24
N GLN A 58 6.69 0.70 -11.54
CA GLN A 58 7.82 0.48 -12.44
C GLN A 58 8.28 1.80 -13.05
N ALA A 59 9.36 2.38 -12.52
CA ALA A 59 9.83 3.71 -12.92
C ALA A 59 10.47 3.74 -14.33
N LEU A 60 11.06 2.62 -14.78
CA LEU A 60 11.65 2.48 -16.11
C LEU A 60 11.03 1.30 -16.85
N VAL A 61 10.68 1.56 -18.10
CA VAL A 61 10.25 0.58 -19.10
C VAL A 61 11.25 0.69 -20.25
N ASP A 62 11.47 -0.42 -20.96
CA ASP A 62 12.38 -0.54 -22.11
C ASP A 62 13.87 -0.76 -21.75
N SER A 63 14.73 -0.86 -22.76
CA SER A 63 16.16 -1.09 -22.62
C SER A 63 17.02 0.14 -22.89
N SER A 64 18.17 0.20 -22.21
CA SER A 64 19.29 1.06 -22.62
C SER A 64 20.19 0.30 -23.60
N GLU A 65 20.47 0.88 -24.76
CA GLU A 65 21.14 0.20 -25.87
C GLU A 65 22.31 1.00 -26.45
N SER A 66 23.32 0.27 -26.89
CA SER A 66 24.47 0.74 -27.66
C SER A 66 24.78 -0.31 -28.74
N THR A 67 25.75 -0.03 -29.61
CA THR A 67 26.20 -0.99 -30.64
C THR A 67 26.73 -2.29 -30.04
N SER A 68 27.20 -2.29 -28.80
CA SER A 68 27.84 -3.45 -28.16
C SER A 68 27.04 -4.06 -27.00
N TYR A 69 25.98 -3.41 -26.51
CA TYR A 69 25.21 -3.93 -25.37
C TYR A 69 23.76 -3.48 -25.38
N ARG A 70 22.91 -4.31 -24.76
CA ARG A 70 21.50 -4.03 -24.48
C ARG A 70 21.22 -4.39 -23.03
N LEU A 71 20.75 -3.42 -22.25
CA LEU A 71 20.39 -3.60 -20.84
C LEU A 71 18.88 -3.34 -20.68
N PRO A 72 18.04 -4.38 -20.69
CA PRO A 72 16.62 -4.25 -20.42
C PRO A 72 16.36 -3.83 -18.97
N SER A 73 15.39 -2.92 -18.79
CA SER A 73 14.97 -2.44 -17.48
C SER A 73 13.52 -2.82 -17.18
N GLY A 74 13.23 -3.03 -15.89
CA GLY A 74 11.89 -3.31 -15.42
C GLY A 74 11.43 -4.77 -15.58
N TYR A 75 10.15 -5.05 -15.35
CA TYR A 75 9.66 -6.45 -15.21
C TYR A 75 9.21 -7.08 -16.53
N TRP A 76 8.83 -6.24 -17.49
CA TRP A 76 8.27 -6.65 -18.78
C TRP A 76 9.37 -6.87 -19.80
N GLN A 77 10.04 -8.01 -19.66
CA GLN A 77 11.13 -8.39 -20.55
C GLN A 77 10.80 -9.71 -21.22
N ASN A 78 11.26 -9.89 -22.46
CA ASN A 78 11.33 -11.20 -23.08
C ASN A 78 12.52 -11.94 -22.48
N TRP A 79 12.31 -12.53 -21.31
CA TRP A 79 13.27 -13.45 -20.70
C TRP A 79 13.38 -14.68 -21.60
N PRO A 80 14.60 -15.14 -21.94
CA PRO A 80 14.73 -16.43 -22.56
C PRO A 80 14.25 -17.50 -21.58
N ASP A 81 13.68 -18.59 -22.10
CA ASP A 81 13.17 -19.70 -21.29
C ASP A 81 14.33 -20.39 -20.55
N TYR A 82 14.63 -19.91 -19.34
CA TYR A 82 15.62 -20.51 -18.45
C TYR A 82 14.93 -21.08 -17.22
N ALA A 83 15.24 -22.33 -16.89
CA ALA A 83 14.90 -22.91 -15.61
C ALA A 83 15.85 -22.34 -14.55
N VAL A 84 15.36 -21.42 -13.72
CA VAL A 84 16.10 -20.88 -12.58
C VAL A 84 15.89 -21.80 -11.38
N PHE A 85 16.92 -22.56 -11.01
CA PHE A 85 16.92 -23.39 -9.81
C PHE A 85 17.47 -22.62 -8.62
N LEU A 86 16.60 -21.88 -7.93
CA LEU A 86 16.94 -21.19 -6.69
C LEU A 86 16.75 -22.14 -5.49
N PRO A 87 17.70 -22.19 -4.54
CA PRO A 87 17.47 -22.85 -3.26
C PRO A 87 16.31 -22.15 -2.54
N VAL A 88 15.23 -22.89 -2.27
CA VAL A 88 14.08 -22.36 -1.52
C VAL A 88 14.32 -22.60 -0.03
N ILE A 89 14.33 -21.54 0.76
CA ILE A 89 14.29 -21.65 2.22
C ILE A 89 12.81 -21.66 2.62
N LEU A 90 12.32 -22.81 3.08
CA LEU A 90 10.97 -22.95 3.64
C LEU A 90 11.03 -22.65 5.14
N LEU A 91 10.24 -21.68 5.59
CA LEU A 91 10.02 -21.45 7.01
C LEU A 91 8.97 -22.46 7.50
N GLY A 92 9.34 -23.34 8.43
CA GLY A 92 8.40 -24.24 9.08
C GLY A 92 7.44 -23.46 9.97
N LEU A 93 6.14 -23.79 9.91
CA LEU A 93 5.12 -23.29 10.82
C LEU A 93 5.26 -23.92 12.21
#